data_AF-A0A1I3HNN3-F1
#
_entry.id   AF-A0A1I3HNN3-F1
#
_cell.length_a   1.000
_cell.length_b   1.000
_cell.length_c   1.000
_cell.angle_alpha   90.00
_cell.angle_beta   90.00
_cell.angle_gamma   90.00
#
_symmetry.space_group_name_H-M   'P 1'
#
loop_
_entity.id
_entity.type
_entity.pdbx_description
1 polymer ?
#
loop_
_entity_poly.entity_id
_entity_poly.type
_entity_poly.pdbx_seq_one_letter_code
_entity_poly.pdbx_strand_id
1 'polypeptide(L)'
;MVHAQNYEQFVGTLRAGFRQISYSGKLQGCEINFETSTQDFAYRAGKPIIAVGSIALYIEPFGMMLKLGVADVLNSNIVEAPYYAFIKTSNGTTAGSIYESHEADNKGYRLFVPQINNTTLAVIIDIVSGENPTIGFNRSKNGMDVLLPIDLAVKDTSIGGNGSLKHTYSQDTINEFRKCVYDIFSMLEESPAESN
;
A
#
# COMPACT_ATOMS: atom_id res chain seq x y z
N MET A 1 31.26 0.61 6.01
CA MET A 1 31.23 1.17 4.64
C MET A 1 30.55 0.16 3.74
N VAL A 2 29.33 0.44 3.29
CA VAL A 2 28.65 -0.39 2.29
C VAL A 2 29.10 0.12 0.92
N HIS A 3 29.87 -0.68 0.18
CA HIS A 3 30.30 -0.34 -1.18
C HIS A 3 29.09 -0.26 -2.11
N ALA A 4 29.11 0.72 -3.03
CA ALA A 4 28.04 1.10 -3.96
C ALA A 4 27.69 0.05 -5.05
N GLN A 5 27.90 -1.24 -4.82
CA GLN A 5 27.89 -2.25 -5.90
C GLN A 5 26.80 -3.33 -5.82
N ASN A 6 25.78 -3.22 -4.96
CA ASN A 6 24.66 -4.18 -4.99
C ASN A 6 23.31 -3.60 -4.52
N TYR A 7 22.94 -2.41 -4.99
CA TYR A 7 21.61 -1.85 -4.69
C TYR A 7 20.46 -2.68 -5.28
N GLU A 8 20.71 -3.46 -6.34
CA GLU A 8 19.73 -4.41 -6.88
C GLU A 8 19.31 -5.48 -5.87
N GLN A 9 20.18 -5.82 -4.91
CA GLN A 9 19.85 -6.78 -3.86
C GLN A 9 18.85 -6.22 -2.84
N PHE A 10 18.58 -4.91 -2.87
CA PHE A 10 17.65 -4.23 -1.97
C PHE A 10 16.39 -3.73 -2.70
N VAL A 11 15.94 -4.42 -3.75
CA VAL A 11 14.71 -4.08 -4.47
C VAL A 11 13.63 -5.12 -4.20
N GLY A 12 12.42 -4.67 -3.89
CA GLY A 12 11.26 -5.51 -3.66
C GLY A 12 10.52 -5.19 -2.36
N THR A 13 9.49 -5.97 -2.08
CA THR A 13 8.75 -5.86 -0.81
C THR A 13 9.62 -6.34 0.34
N LEU A 14 9.77 -5.50 1.35
CA LEU A 14 10.52 -5.81 2.57
C LEU A 14 9.61 -6.47 3.61
N ARG A 15 8.36 -5.99 3.72
CA ARG A 15 7.33 -6.58 4.57
C ARG A 15 5.94 -6.20 4.08
N ALA A 16 5.00 -7.11 4.28
CA ALA A 16 3.57 -6.90 4.17
C ALA A 16 2.90 -7.54 5.38
N GLY A 17 1.89 -6.88 5.93
CA GLY A 17 1.18 -7.35 7.11
C GLY A 17 -0.25 -6.87 7.16
N PHE A 18 -1.11 -7.63 7.81
CA PHE A 18 -2.51 -7.28 8.01
C PHE A 18 -2.73 -6.58 9.36
N ARG A 19 -3.68 -5.64 9.39
CA ARG A 19 -4.21 -5.04 10.61
C ARG A 19 -5.72 -4.83 10.45
N GLN A 20 -6.48 -5.25 11.46
CA GLN A 20 -7.88 -4.88 11.58
C GLN A 20 -8.01 -3.47 12.16
N ILE A 21 -8.85 -2.63 11.55
CA ILE A 21 -9.20 -1.31 12.05
C ILE A 21 -10.45 -1.46 12.92
N SER A 22 -10.37 -1.00 14.17
CA SER A 22 -11.50 -1.02 15.10
C SER A 22 -11.60 0.27 15.91
N TYR A 23 -12.84 0.70 16.17
CA TYR A 23 -13.15 1.80 17.09
C TYR A 23 -14.10 1.29 18.17
N SER A 24 -13.73 1.50 19.43
CA SER A 24 -14.51 1.05 20.60
C SER A 24 -14.87 -0.45 20.55
N GLY A 25 -13.96 -1.28 20.03
CA GLY A 25 -14.14 -2.74 19.91
C GLY A 25 -14.99 -3.20 18.72
N LYS A 26 -15.51 -2.28 17.90
CA LYS A 26 -16.25 -2.61 16.67
C LYS A 26 -15.31 -2.64 15.47
N LEU A 27 -15.51 -3.56 14.54
CA LEU A 27 -14.82 -3.57 13.25
C LEU A 27 -15.20 -2.30 12.47
N GLN A 28 -14.20 -1.66 11.87
CA GLN A 28 -14.34 -0.41 11.10
C GLN A 28 -13.64 -0.47 9.76
N GLY A 29 -12.72 -1.42 9.57
CA GLY A 29 -12.02 -1.60 8.32
C GLY A 29 -10.95 -2.69 8.39
N CYS A 30 -10.36 -2.95 7.23
CA CYS A 30 -9.29 -3.91 7.01
C CYS A 30 -8.12 -3.19 6.37
N GLU A 31 -6.91 -3.42 6.85
CA GLU A 31 -5.72 -2.73 6.34
C GLU A 31 -4.59 -3.70 6.03
N ILE A 32 -3.96 -3.50 4.88
CA ILE A 32 -2.68 -4.08 4.53
C ILE A 32 -1.62 -3.00 4.70
N ASN A 33 -0.68 -3.21 5.60
CA ASN A 33 0.52 -2.39 5.74
C ASN A 33 1.64 -2.99 4.88
N PHE A 34 2.44 -2.14 4.25
CA PHE A 34 3.57 -2.59 3.44
C PHE A 34 4.78 -1.67 3.59
N GLU A 35 5.95 -2.25 3.36
CA GLU A 35 7.20 -1.56 3.15
C GLU A 35 7.91 -2.21 1.96
N THR A 36 8.36 -1.39 1.03
CA THR A 36 8.99 -1.83 -0.21
C THR A 36 10.11 -0.89 -0.58
N SER A 37 11.14 -1.42 -1.22
CA SER A 37 12.27 -0.64 -1.71
C SER A 37 12.42 -0.79 -3.22
N THR A 38 12.81 0.30 -3.88
CA THR A 38 13.03 0.32 -5.32
C THR A 38 14.11 1.33 -5.69
N GLN A 39 14.52 1.34 -6.95
CA GLN A 39 15.35 2.39 -7.52
C GLN A 39 14.47 3.47 -8.15
N ASP A 40 14.67 4.72 -7.74
CA ASP A 40 13.93 5.87 -8.27
C ASP A 40 14.73 6.53 -9.41
N PHE A 41 14.53 6.01 -10.62
CA PHE A 41 15.13 6.56 -11.84
C PHE A 41 14.51 7.90 -12.26
N ALA A 42 13.26 8.16 -11.87
CA ALA A 42 12.53 9.34 -12.29
C ALA A 42 12.99 10.62 -11.56
N TYR A 43 13.27 10.52 -10.25
CA TYR A 43 13.53 11.69 -9.41
C TYR A 43 14.86 11.63 -8.67
N ARG A 44 15.46 10.45 -8.52
CA ARG A 44 16.69 10.25 -7.73
C ARG A 44 17.84 9.63 -8.52
N ALA A 45 17.78 9.66 -9.86
CA ALA A 45 18.84 9.16 -10.74
C ALA A 45 19.27 7.71 -10.43
N GLY A 46 18.29 6.85 -10.12
CA GLY A 46 18.50 5.44 -9.83
C GLY A 46 18.95 5.14 -8.40
N LYS A 47 19.02 6.16 -7.52
CA LYS A 47 19.27 5.92 -6.10
C LYS A 47 18.10 5.16 -5.47
N PRO A 48 18.39 4.27 -4.49
CA PRO A 48 17.37 3.49 -3.84
C PRO A 48 16.51 4.33 -2.89
N ILE A 49 15.22 4.03 -2.87
CA ILE A 49 14.21 4.62 -2.01
C ILE A 49 13.48 3.50 -1.25
N ILE A 50 12.90 3.85 -0.11
CA ILE A 50 11.94 3.02 0.63
C ILE A 50 10.60 3.74 0.60
N ALA A 51 9.55 3.00 0.28
CA ALA A 51 8.18 3.42 0.39
C ALA A 51 7.49 2.63 1.51
N VAL A 52 6.86 3.36 2.43
CA VAL A 52 6.08 2.80 3.53
C VAL A 52 4.65 3.27 3.36
N GLY A 53 3.69 2.36 3.47
CA GLY A 53 2.31 2.71 3.25
C GLY A 53 1.32 1.67 3.75
N SER A 54 0.06 1.96 3.49
CA SER A 54 -1.03 1.03 3.74
C SER A 54 -2.17 1.18 2.75
N ILE A 55 -2.85 0.07 2.47
CA ILE A 55 -4.11 0.01 1.72
C ILE A 55 -5.19 -0.35 2.74
N ALA A 56 -6.15 0.54 2.96
CA ALA A 56 -7.26 0.33 3.88
C ALA A 56 -8.60 0.25 3.13
N LEU A 57 -9.49 -0.62 3.59
CA LEU A 57 -10.91 -0.65 3.25
C LEU A 57 -11.71 -0.34 4.52
N TYR A 58 -12.50 0.72 4.50
CA TYR A 58 -13.36 1.16 5.61
C TYR A 58 -14.82 0.75 5.38
N ILE A 59 -15.56 0.57 6.46
CA ILE A 59 -17.01 0.27 6.43
C ILE A 59 -17.83 1.55 6.29
N GLU A 60 -17.53 2.59 7.08
CA GLU A 60 -18.37 3.78 7.18
C GLU A 60 -17.52 5.08 7.28
N PRO A 61 -17.56 5.96 6.25
CA PRO A 61 -18.14 5.68 4.93
C PRO A 61 -17.39 4.52 4.24
N PHE A 62 -18.12 3.72 3.45
CA PHE A 62 -17.51 2.62 2.72
C PHE A 62 -16.53 3.17 1.69
N GLY A 63 -15.26 2.79 1.80
CA GLY A 63 -14.22 3.41 0.99
C GLY A 63 -12.87 2.71 1.06
N MET A 64 -12.09 2.85 -0.02
CA MET A 64 -10.69 2.44 -0.07
C MET A 64 -9.81 3.67 0.19
N MET A 65 -8.67 3.47 0.85
CA MET A 65 -7.68 4.51 1.11
C MET A 65 -6.27 3.97 0.91
N LEU A 66 -5.40 4.75 0.29
CA LEU A 66 -3.96 4.52 0.21
C LEU A 66 -3.24 5.57 1.06
N LYS A 67 -2.46 5.13 2.06
CA LYS A 67 -1.49 5.98 2.76
C LYS A 67 -0.11 5.70 2.20
N LEU A 68 0.66 6.74 1.86
CA LEU A 68 2.01 6.56 1.31
C LEU A 68 2.97 7.66 1.79
N GLY A 69 4.17 7.24 2.17
CA GLY A 69 5.33 8.09 2.40
C GLY A 69 6.58 7.45 1.79
N VAL A 70 7.49 8.28 1.27
CA VAL A 70 8.70 7.81 0.56
C VAL A 70 9.93 8.46 1.16
N ALA A 71 10.96 7.68 1.44
CA ALA A 71 12.23 8.14 1.96
C ALA A 71 13.41 7.63 1.11
N ASP A 72 14.50 8.39 1.08
CA ASP A 72 15.75 7.90 0.46
C ASP A 72 16.43 6.91 1.42
N VAL A 73 16.92 5.76 0.93
CA VAL A 73 17.53 4.73 1.81
C VAL A 73 18.71 5.28 2.61
N LEU A 74 19.48 6.19 2.00
CA LEU A 74 20.65 6.82 2.64
C LEU A 74 20.28 7.90 3.65
N ASN A 75 19.02 8.35 3.67
CA ASN A 75 18.51 9.36 4.58
C ASN A 75 17.06 9.05 4.99
N SER A 76 16.86 7.85 5.56
CA SER A 76 15.53 7.33 5.93
C SER A 76 14.84 8.13 7.04
N ASN A 77 15.54 9.07 7.67
CA ASN A 77 14.97 9.97 8.67
C ASN A 77 14.04 11.04 8.07
N ILE A 78 14.10 11.25 6.76
CA ILE A 78 13.24 12.22 6.06
C ILE A 78 12.28 11.45 5.16
N VAL A 79 11.00 11.47 5.55
CA VAL A 79 9.91 10.94 4.73
C VAL A 79 9.24 12.09 3.98
N GLU A 80 9.04 11.93 2.68
CA GLU A 80 8.38 12.87 1.78
C GLU A 80 7.04 12.30 1.31
N ALA A 81 6.01 13.13 1.36
CA ALA A 81 4.70 12.77 0.82
C ALA A 81 4.74 12.88 -0.72
N PRO A 82 4.30 11.85 -1.46
CA PRO A 82 4.20 11.95 -2.91
C PRO A 82 3.12 12.96 -3.31
N TYR A 83 3.27 13.55 -4.50
CA TYR A 83 2.26 14.46 -5.05
C TYR A 83 0.96 13.69 -5.33
N TYR A 84 1.09 12.54 -5.99
CA TYR A 84 -0.01 11.65 -6.36
C TYR A 84 0.39 10.20 -6.13
N ALA A 85 -0.58 9.34 -5.78
CA ALA A 85 -0.40 7.90 -5.75
C ALA A 85 -1.71 7.17 -6.08
N PHE A 86 -1.58 5.95 -6.59
CA PHE A 86 -2.69 5.09 -6.99
C PHE A 86 -2.34 3.61 -6.79
N ILE A 87 -3.37 2.77 -6.84
CA ILE A 87 -3.27 1.31 -6.78
C ILE A 87 -3.63 0.78 -8.16
N LYS A 88 -2.90 -0.23 -8.62
CA LYS A 88 -3.15 -0.94 -9.88
C LYS A 88 -3.10 -2.45 -9.64
N THR A 89 -4.04 -3.15 -10.23
CA THR A 89 -4.11 -4.61 -10.31
C THR A 89 -4.30 -4.99 -11.78
N SER A 90 -4.51 -6.28 -12.06
CA SER A 90 -4.69 -6.81 -13.41
C SER A 90 -5.98 -6.31 -14.05
N ASN A 91 -7.06 -6.19 -13.28
CA ASN A 91 -8.38 -5.80 -13.77
C ASN A 91 -8.78 -4.38 -13.38
N GLY A 92 -8.03 -3.73 -12.48
CA GLY A 92 -8.43 -2.48 -11.86
C GLY A 92 -7.32 -1.45 -11.72
N THR A 93 -7.73 -0.19 -11.60
CA THR A 93 -6.85 0.87 -11.12
C THR A 93 -7.65 1.98 -10.44
N THR A 94 -7.04 2.60 -9.43
CA THR A 94 -7.52 3.85 -8.84
C THR A 94 -6.92 5.07 -9.53
N ALA A 95 -6.08 4.89 -10.55
CA ALA A 95 -5.52 5.99 -11.35
C ALA A 95 -6.64 6.79 -12.04
N GLY A 96 -6.58 8.12 -11.96
CA GLY A 96 -7.57 9.00 -12.59
C GLY A 96 -8.97 9.00 -11.95
N SER A 97 -9.20 8.19 -10.90
CA SER A 97 -10.39 8.33 -10.07
C SER A 97 -10.37 9.70 -9.37
N ILE A 98 -11.54 10.30 -9.14
CA ILE A 98 -11.62 11.51 -8.31
C ILE A 98 -11.16 11.09 -6.92
N TYR A 99 -10.10 11.72 -6.43
CA TYR A 99 -9.57 11.44 -5.11
C TYR A 99 -9.61 12.69 -4.23
N GLU A 100 -9.93 12.49 -2.96
CA GLU A 100 -9.51 13.45 -1.95
C GLU A 100 -8.09 13.09 -1.51
N SER A 101 -7.23 14.10 -1.37
CA SER A 101 -5.91 13.92 -0.80
C SER A 101 -5.74 14.76 0.45
N HIS A 102 -5.35 14.12 1.53
CA HIS A 102 -5.19 14.75 2.85
C HIS A 102 -3.78 14.53 3.35
N GLU A 103 -3.20 15.52 4.05
CA GLU A 103 -2.01 15.26 4.83
C GLU A 103 -2.34 14.23 5.91
N ALA A 104 -1.47 13.23 6.08
CA ALA A 104 -1.65 12.28 7.17
C ALA A 104 -1.10 12.88 8.48
N ASP A 105 -1.60 12.39 9.62
CA ASP A 105 -1.11 12.78 10.95
C ASP A 105 0.41 12.57 11.10
N ASN A 106 0.95 11.59 10.39
CA ASN A 106 2.39 11.36 10.29
C ASN A 106 2.99 12.31 9.24
N LYS A 107 3.85 13.23 9.69
CA LYS A 107 4.61 14.10 8.79
C LYS A 107 5.31 13.29 7.69
N GLY A 108 5.17 13.74 6.45
CA GLY A 108 5.78 13.08 5.28
C GLY A 108 4.90 11.99 4.64
N TYR A 109 3.69 11.75 5.15
CA TYR A 109 2.74 10.83 4.54
C TYR A 109 1.53 11.59 3.99
N ARG A 110 0.92 11.01 2.95
CA ARG A 110 -0.33 11.51 2.37
C ARG A 110 -1.35 10.38 2.25
N LEU A 111 -2.61 10.71 2.49
CA LEU A 111 -3.76 9.85 2.25
C LEU A 111 -4.33 10.16 0.86
N PHE A 112 -4.65 9.12 0.11
CA PHE A 112 -5.31 9.17 -1.18
C PHE A 112 -6.59 8.33 -1.09
N VAL A 113 -7.74 8.99 -1.18
CA VAL A 113 -9.06 8.38 -1.03
C VAL A 113 -9.75 8.38 -2.39
N PRO A 114 -9.61 7.32 -3.21
CA PRO A 114 -10.28 7.23 -4.49
C PRO A 114 -11.80 7.09 -4.33
N GLN A 115 -12.55 7.71 -5.24
CA GLN A 115 -13.98 7.45 -5.36
C GLN A 115 -14.23 5.96 -5.68
N ILE A 116 -15.24 5.39 -5.04
CA ILE A 116 -15.70 4.04 -5.34
C ILE A 116 -16.44 4.05 -6.68
N ASN A 117 -15.87 3.35 -7.66
CA ASN A 117 -16.40 3.14 -8.99
C ASN A 117 -16.02 1.72 -9.45
N ASN A 118 -16.37 1.34 -10.68
CA ASN A 118 -16.09 -0.02 -11.19
C ASN A 118 -14.59 -0.38 -11.19
N THR A 119 -13.69 0.57 -11.49
CA THR A 119 -12.25 0.28 -11.54
C THR A 119 -11.64 0.17 -10.14
N THR A 120 -12.10 0.97 -9.17
CA THR A 120 -11.72 0.85 -7.76
C THR A 120 -12.26 -0.44 -7.14
N LEU A 121 -13.51 -0.83 -7.47
CA LEU A 121 -14.09 -2.11 -7.03
C LEU A 121 -13.31 -3.30 -7.58
N ALA A 122 -12.88 -3.25 -8.84
CA ALA A 122 -12.01 -4.29 -9.42
C ALA A 122 -10.69 -4.43 -8.65
N VAL A 123 -10.06 -3.32 -8.25
CA VAL A 123 -8.87 -3.35 -7.37
C VAL A 123 -9.15 -4.06 -6.05
N ILE A 124 -10.28 -3.75 -5.40
CA ILE A 124 -10.67 -4.41 -4.15
C ILE A 124 -10.81 -5.92 -4.37
N ILE A 125 -11.54 -6.33 -5.41
CA ILE A 125 -11.80 -7.75 -5.73
C ILE A 125 -10.51 -8.49 -6.03
N ASP A 126 -9.61 -7.91 -6.81
CA ASP A 126 -8.33 -8.52 -7.19
C ASP A 126 -7.47 -8.77 -5.93
N ILE A 127 -7.34 -7.78 -5.04
CA ILE A 127 -6.57 -7.92 -3.79
C ILE A 127 -7.19 -9.00 -2.89
N VAL A 128 -8.52 -9.00 -2.71
CA VAL A 128 -9.24 -10.01 -1.92
C VAL A 128 -9.05 -11.41 -2.51
N SER A 129 -8.96 -11.51 -3.83
CA SER A 129 -8.69 -12.75 -4.56
C SER A 129 -7.24 -13.24 -4.41
N GLY A 130 -6.38 -12.45 -3.76
CA GLY A 130 -4.97 -12.77 -3.50
C GLY A 130 -4.01 -12.26 -4.56
N GLU A 131 -4.45 -11.32 -5.42
CA GLU A 131 -3.55 -10.66 -6.35
C GLU A 131 -2.63 -9.66 -5.62
N ASN A 132 -1.36 -9.64 -6.03
CA ASN A 132 -0.37 -8.68 -5.57
C ASN A 132 -0.57 -7.32 -6.25
N PRO A 133 -0.91 -6.24 -5.51
CA PRO A 133 -1.13 -4.94 -6.11
C PRO A 133 0.20 -4.26 -6.47
N THR A 134 0.13 -3.31 -7.41
CA THR A 134 1.20 -2.36 -7.70
C THR A 134 0.79 -0.97 -7.22
N ILE A 135 1.64 -0.32 -6.43
CA ILE A 135 1.46 1.09 -6.07
C ILE A 135 2.21 1.96 -7.07
N GLY A 136 1.50 2.85 -7.74
CA GLY A 136 2.11 3.90 -8.57
C GLY A 136 2.12 5.21 -7.81
N PHE A 137 3.18 6.01 -7.94
CA PHE A 137 3.22 7.35 -7.37
C PHE A 137 4.13 8.30 -8.17
N ASN A 138 3.93 9.60 -8.03
CA ASN A 138 4.85 10.62 -8.52
C ASN A 138 5.13 11.69 -7.44
N ARG A 139 6.29 12.36 -7.56
CA ARG A 139 6.73 13.37 -6.58
C ARG A 139 6.34 14.81 -6.97
N SER A 140 5.84 15.02 -8.18
CA SER A 140 5.52 16.35 -8.70
C SER A 140 4.34 16.31 -9.67
N LYS A 141 3.64 17.44 -9.80
CA LYS A 141 2.55 17.59 -10.77
C LYS A 141 3.06 17.29 -12.19
N ASN A 142 2.39 16.38 -12.88
CA ASN A 142 2.75 15.88 -14.22
C ASN A 142 4.12 15.14 -14.28
N GLY A 143 4.64 14.70 -13.13
CA GLY A 143 5.87 13.91 -13.10
C GLY A 143 5.65 12.46 -13.54
N MET A 144 6.73 11.76 -13.87
CA MET A 144 6.69 10.34 -14.20
C MET A 144 6.33 9.49 -12.97
N ASP A 145 5.54 8.43 -13.18
CA ASP A 145 5.19 7.52 -12.11
C ASP A 145 6.33 6.52 -11.83
N VAL A 146 6.58 6.29 -10.55
CA VAL A 146 7.39 5.19 -10.02
C VAL A 146 6.44 4.07 -9.61
N LEU A 147 6.72 2.85 -10.04
CA LEU A 147 5.90 1.67 -9.77
C LEU A 147 6.54 0.79 -8.71
N LEU A 148 5.73 0.37 -7.75
CA LEU A 148 6.11 -0.44 -6.59
C LEU A 148 5.26 -1.71 -6.56
N PRO A 149 5.74 -2.83 -7.13
CA PRO A 149 5.09 -4.12 -6.96
C PRO A 149 5.12 -4.52 -5.48
N ILE A 150 3.96 -4.87 -4.92
CA ILE A 150 3.83 -5.30 -3.54
C ILE A 150 3.53 -6.80 -3.50
N ASP A 151 4.47 -7.58 -2.98
CA ASP A 151 4.27 -9.00 -2.73
C ASP A 151 3.65 -9.21 -1.35
N LEU A 152 2.35 -9.48 -1.31
CA LEU A 152 1.59 -9.68 -0.08
C LEU A 152 1.98 -10.97 0.64
N ALA A 153 2.75 -11.86 -0.01
CA ALA A 153 3.29 -13.05 0.63
C ALA A 153 4.56 -12.77 1.45
N VAL A 154 5.24 -11.61 1.29
CA VAL A 154 6.45 -11.30 2.05
C VAL A 154 6.06 -10.81 3.44
N LYS A 155 6.25 -11.65 4.47
CA LYS A 155 5.98 -11.30 5.86
C LYS A 155 7.05 -10.39 6.44
N ASP A 156 8.31 -10.73 6.19
CA ASP A 156 9.46 -10.01 6.72
C ASP A 156 10.71 -10.26 5.88
N THR A 157 11.67 -9.35 5.95
CA THR A 157 12.93 -9.43 5.24
C THR A 157 14.09 -9.19 6.19
N SER A 158 15.02 -10.13 6.19
CA SER A 158 16.25 -10.06 6.99
C SER A 158 17.48 -10.00 6.10
N ILE A 159 18.59 -9.46 6.62
CA ILE A 159 19.88 -9.49 5.93
C ILE A 159 20.58 -10.80 6.30
N GLY A 160 20.85 -11.63 5.29
CA GLY A 160 21.62 -12.87 5.44
C GLY A 160 23.11 -12.61 5.70
N GLY A 161 23.84 -13.64 6.12
CA GLY A 161 25.27 -13.53 6.48
C GLY A 161 26.20 -13.10 5.32
N ASN A 162 25.72 -13.13 4.09
CA ASN A 162 26.43 -12.66 2.87
C ASN A 162 25.98 -11.27 2.40
N GLY A 163 25.13 -10.57 3.16
CA GLY A 163 24.58 -9.27 2.78
C GLY A 163 23.36 -9.32 1.84
N SER A 164 22.91 -10.51 1.43
CA SER A 164 21.70 -10.67 0.61
C SER A 164 20.42 -10.55 1.44
N LEU A 165 19.34 -10.10 0.82
CA LEU A 165 18.01 -10.13 1.43
C LEU A 165 17.48 -11.57 1.48
N LYS A 166 16.99 -11.97 2.66
CA LYS A 166 16.30 -13.22 2.90
C LYS A 166 14.87 -12.93 3.33
N HIS A 167 13.92 -13.23 2.44
CA HIS A 167 12.50 -13.07 2.69
C HIS A 167 11.95 -14.25 3.48
N THR A 168 11.07 -13.94 4.42
CA THR A 168 10.18 -14.90 5.07
C THR A 168 8.81 -14.74 4.45
N TYR A 169 8.27 -15.83 3.88
CA TYR A 169 6.98 -15.81 3.20
C TYR A 169 5.87 -16.38 4.09
N SER A 170 4.68 -15.79 4.02
CA SER A 170 3.45 -16.30 4.63
C SER A 170 2.23 -15.83 3.83
N GLN A 171 1.15 -16.63 3.84
CA GLN A 171 -0.13 -16.25 3.26
C GLN A 171 -1.05 -15.53 4.26
N ASP A 172 -0.59 -15.30 5.49
CA ASP A 172 -1.39 -14.72 6.57
C ASP A 172 -1.99 -13.37 6.18
N THR A 173 -1.19 -12.45 5.60
CA THR A 173 -1.64 -11.11 5.20
C THR A 173 -2.85 -11.18 4.26
N ILE A 174 -2.79 -12.03 3.24
CA ILE A 174 -3.88 -12.19 2.25
C ILE A 174 -5.09 -12.86 2.90
N ASN A 175 -4.87 -13.93 3.66
CA ASN A 175 -5.94 -14.72 4.27
C ASN A 175 -6.72 -13.91 5.32
N GLU A 176 -6.01 -13.17 6.17
CA GLU A 176 -6.61 -12.32 7.20
C GLU A 176 -7.33 -11.12 6.57
N PHE A 177 -6.74 -10.49 5.55
CA PHE A 177 -7.41 -9.42 4.82
C PHE A 177 -8.69 -9.91 4.15
N ARG A 178 -8.64 -11.02 3.41
CA ARG A 178 -9.81 -11.64 2.78
C ARG A 178 -10.91 -11.93 3.79
N LYS A 179 -10.57 -12.55 4.92
CA LYS A 179 -11.52 -12.85 5.98
C LYS A 179 -12.19 -11.58 6.52
N CYS A 180 -11.39 -10.58 6.84
CA CYS A 180 -11.89 -9.29 7.33
C CYS A 180 -12.82 -8.61 6.31
N VAL A 181 -12.48 -8.65 5.02
CA VAL A 181 -13.34 -8.07 3.97
C VAL A 181 -14.66 -8.83 3.82
N TYR A 182 -14.67 -10.15 3.95
CA TYR A 182 -15.93 -10.91 3.99
C TYR A 182 -16.79 -10.58 5.21
N ASP A 183 -16.17 -10.37 6.38
CA ASP A 183 -16.88 -9.91 7.57
C ASP A 183 -17.52 -8.53 7.32
N ILE A 184 -16.81 -7.60 6.66
CA ILE A 184 -17.37 -6.29 6.26
C ILE A 184 -18.58 -6.46 5.34
N PHE A 185 -18.47 -7.24 4.26
CA PHE A 185 -19.58 -7.41 3.32
C PHE A 185 -20.79 -8.06 3.96
N SER A 186 -20.59 -9.02 4.87
CA SER A 186 -21.68 -9.63 5.63
C SER A 186 -22.40 -8.61 6.51
N MET A 187 -21.66 -7.69 7.16
CA MET A 187 -22.26 -6.60 7.95
C MET A 187 -23.04 -5.60 7.09
N LEU A 188 -22.58 -5.32 5.87
CA LEU A 188 -23.26 -4.42 4.94
C LEU A 188 -24.57 -5.02 4.40
N GLU A 189 -24.64 -6.33 4.20
CA GLU A 189 -25.88 -7.03 3.81
C GLU A 189 -26.91 -7.09 4.95
N GLU A 190 -26.45 -7.19 6.19
CA GLU A 190 -27.30 -7.26 7.39
C GLU A 190 -27.79 -5.90 7.88
N SER A 191 -27.25 -4.79 7.37
CA SER A 191 -27.72 -3.45 7.74
C SER A 191 -29.00 -3.11 6.94
N PRO A 192 -30.21 -3.18 7.55
CA PRO A 192 -31.39 -2.68 6.87
C PRO A 192 -31.17 -1.20 6.57
N ALA A 193 -31.43 -0.79 5.33
CA ALA A 193 -31.47 0.60 4.94
C ALA A 193 -32.34 1.37 5.93
N GLU A 194 -31.71 2.13 6.85
CA GLU A 194 -32.43 3.13 7.63
C GLU A 194 -33.00 4.12 6.61
N SER A 195 -34.31 3.97 6.42
CA SER A 195 -35.12 4.77 5.53
C SER A 195 -35.23 6.15 6.15
N ASN A 196 -34.55 7.13 5.54
CA ASN A 196 -34.86 8.55 5.67
C ASN A 196 -35.68 9.00 4.47
#